data_AF-A0A7C7VZ26-F1
#
_entry.id   AF-A0A7C7VZ26-F1
#
_cell.length_a   1.000
_cell.length_b   1.000
_cell.length_c   1.000
_cell.angle_alpha   90.00
_cell.angle_beta   90.00
_cell.angle_gamma   90.00
#
_symmetry.space_group_name_H-M   'P 1'
#
loop_
_entity.id
_entity.type
_entity.pdbx_description
1 polymer ?
#
loop_
_entity_poly.entity_id
_entity_poly.type
_entity_poly.pdbx_seq_one_letter_code
_entity_poly.pdbx_strand_id
1 'polypeptide(L)'
;MTKTYLTQNGFDKLQAELDNLRTVRRQEVAERLREAMADGDAGIDNDAEVDAAKNEQAFVEGRIRELEIILSSAIIIDENTT
;
A
#
# COMPACT_ATOMS: atom_id res chain seq x y z
N MET A 1 -14.63 17.57 0.26
CA MET A 1 -13.28 17.00 0.03
C MET A 1 -12.26 17.96 0.60
N THR A 2 -11.34 17.46 1.42
CA THR A 2 -10.25 18.27 2.01
C THR A 2 -9.13 18.40 1.00
N LYS A 3 -8.70 19.64 0.71
CA LYS A 3 -7.55 19.90 -0.16
C LYS A 3 -6.26 19.57 0.60
N THR A 4 -5.38 18.80 -0.05
CA THR A 4 -4.06 18.48 0.50
C THR A 4 -3.02 19.29 -0.26
N TYR A 5 -2.18 20.06 0.44
CA TYR A 5 -1.12 20.83 -0.22
C TYR A 5 0.18 20.05 -0.14
N LEU A 6 0.82 19.84 -1.28
CA LEU A 6 2.07 19.09 -1.40
C LEU A 6 3.07 19.92 -2.20
N THR A 7 4.35 19.77 -1.90
CA THR A 7 5.38 20.22 -2.83
C THR A 7 5.50 19.21 -3.97
N GLN A 8 6.11 19.60 -5.10
CA GLN A 8 6.29 18.68 -6.23
C GLN A 8 7.02 17.41 -5.82
N ASN A 9 8.13 17.56 -5.07
CA ASN A 9 8.91 16.44 -4.54
C ASN A 9 8.08 15.55 -3.58
N GLY A 10 7.21 16.15 -2.76
CA GLY A 10 6.30 15.41 -1.88
C GLY A 10 5.30 14.57 -2.68
N PHE A 11 4.70 15.14 -3.72
CA PHE A 11 3.79 14.43 -4.60
C PHE A 11 4.48 13.28 -5.33
N ASP A 12 5.66 13.51 -5.92
CA ASP A 12 6.40 12.50 -6.67
C ASP A 12 6.76 11.29 -5.81
N LYS A 13 7.14 11.52 -4.54
CA LYS A 13 7.42 10.45 -3.58
C LYS A 13 6.18 9.61 -3.27
N LEU A 14 5.03 10.25 -3.03
CA LEU A 14 3.78 9.56 -2.74
C LEU A 14 3.26 8.80 -3.97
N GLN A 15 3.45 9.35 -5.17
CA GLN A 15 3.12 8.68 -6.42
C GLN A 15 4.01 7.44 -6.64
N ALA A 16 5.32 7.57 -6.42
CA ALA A 16 6.25 6.44 -6.52
C ALA A 16 5.94 5.34 -5.49
N GLU A 17 5.58 5.72 -4.25
CA GLU A 17 5.13 4.78 -3.23
C GLU A 17 3.85 4.04 -3.69
N LEU A 18 2.85 4.77 -4.17
CA LEU A 18 1.60 4.19 -4.68
C LEU A 18 1.84 3.22 -5.83
N ASP A 19 2.70 3.58 -6.78
CA ASP A 19 3.02 2.75 -7.93
C ASP A 19 3.72 1.45 -7.50
N ASN A 20 4.69 1.54 -6.59
CA ASN A 20 5.34 0.36 -6.02
C ASN A 20 4.35 -0.55 -5.28
N LEU A 21 3.46 0.04 -4.47
CA LEU A 21 2.46 -0.72 -3.74
C LEU A 21 1.50 -1.47 -4.68
N ARG A 22 1.04 -0.82 -5.75
CA ARG A 22 0.09 -1.40 -6.72
C ARG A 22 0.70 -2.46 -7.62
N THR A 23 1.96 -2.27 -8.03
CA THR A 23 2.59 -3.12 -9.07
C THR A 23 3.46 -4.22 -8.51
N VAL A 24 4.10 -3.99 -7.36
CA VAL A 24 5.04 -4.94 -6.75
C VAL A 24 4.43 -5.55 -5.50
N ARG A 25 4.23 -4.72 -4.46
CA ARG A 25 3.89 -5.22 -3.11
C ARG A 25 2.56 -5.95 -3.07
N ARG A 26 1.53 -5.46 -3.76
CA ARG A 26 0.22 -6.13 -3.85
C ARG A 26 0.33 -7.54 -4.44
N GLN A 27 1.20 -7.74 -5.44
CA GLN A 27 1.43 -9.05 -6.05
C GLN A 27 2.19 -9.97 -5.10
N GLU A 28 3.26 -9.48 -4.47
CA GLU A 28 4.06 -10.24 -3.49
C GLU A 28 3.19 -10.75 -2.34
N VAL A 29 2.33 -9.90 -1.78
CA VAL A 29 1.45 -10.28 -0.67
C VAL A 29 0.37 -11.26 -1.11
N ALA A 30 -0.17 -11.09 -2.32
CA ALA A 30 -1.14 -12.04 -2.87
C ALA A 30 -0.54 -13.43 -3.12
N GLU A 31 0.73 -13.50 -3.55
CA GLU A 31 1.44 -14.76 -3.72
C GLU A 31 1.73 -15.42 -2.38
N ARG A 32 2.28 -14.68 -1.41
CA ARG A 32 2.52 -15.20 -0.05
C ARG A 32 1.26 -15.72 0.61
N LEU A 33 0.13 -15.03 0.45
CA LEU A 33 -1.16 -15.50 0.97
C LEU A 33 -1.59 -16.81 0.30
N ARG A 34 -1.36 -16.95 -1.01
CA ARG A 34 -1.68 -18.16 -1.76
C ARG A 34 -0.79 -19.33 -1.33
N GLU A 35 0.51 -19.09 -1.17
CA GLU A 35 1.48 -20.08 -0.68
C GLU A 35 1.10 -20.55 0.73
N ALA A 36 0.86 -19.63 1.66
CA ALA A 36 0.42 -19.96 3.01
C ALA A 36 -0.86 -20.81 3.02
N MET A 37 -1.85 -20.49 2.17
CA MET A 37 -3.07 -21.28 2.03
C MET A 37 -2.87 -22.64 1.35
N ALA A 38 -1.88 -22.78 0.45
CA ALA A 38 -1.60 -24.01 -0.27
C ALA A 38 -0.89 -25.05 0.59
N ASP A 39 -0.08 -24.60 1.55
CA ASP A 39 0.62 -25.45 2.52
C ASP A 39 -0.28 -26.00 3.65
N GLY A 40 -1.58 -25.68 3.63
CA GLY A 40 -2.59 -26.04 4.64
C GLY A 40 -2.93 -27.53 4.81
N ASP A 41 -2.16 -28.46 4.26
CA ASP A 41 -2.26 -29.90 4.57
C ASP A 41 -1.52 -30.28 5.87
N ALA A 42 -0.67 -29.39 6.41
CA ALA A 42 0.19 -29.70 7.55
C ALA A 42 0.08 -28.70 8.74
N GLY A 43 -0.93 -28.89 9.61
CA GLY A 43 -0.83 -28.55 11.04
C GLY A 43 -0.91 -27.07 11.48
N ILE A 44 -0.98 -26.90 12.81
CA ILE A 44 -1.38 -25.72 13.61
C ILE A 44 -0.58 -24.42 13.34
N ASP A 45 0.58 -24.49 12.67
CA ASP A 45 1.41 -23.31 12.35
C ASP A 45 0.88 -22.48 11.17
N ASN A 46 -0.01 -23.04 10.35
CA ASN A 46 -0.53 -22.39 9.13
C ASN A 46 -1.50 -21.23 9.44
N ASP A 47 -2.26 -21.30 10.54
CA ASP A 47 -3.21 -20.24 10.94
C ASP A 47 -2.51 -18.91 11.21
N ALA A 48 -1.31 -18.95 11.83
CA ALA A 48 -0.55 -17.75 12.15
C ALA A 48 0.06 -17.08 10.90
N GLU A 49 0.54 -17.87 9.95
CA GLU A 49 1.14 -17.35 8.71
C GLU A 49 0.08 -16.79 7.76
N VAL A 50 -1.06 -17.48 7.62
CA VAL A 50 -2.21 -16.99 6.87
C VAL A 50 -2.75 -15.69 7.47
N ASP A 51 -2.87 -15.62 8.80
CA ASP A 51 -3.32 -14.39 9.47
C ASP A 51 -2.30 -13.25 9.30
N ALA A 52 -1.00 -13.54 9.37
CA ALA A 52 0.04 -12.54 9.08
C ALA A 52 -0.05 -12.02 7.64
N ALA A 53 -0.22 -12.92 6.65
CA ALA A 53 -0.36 -12.54 5.25
C ALA A 53 -1.65 -11.72 4.98
N LYS A 54 -2.76 -12.06 5.63
CA LYS A 54 -4.01 -11.26 5.57
C LYS A 54 -3.83 -9.87 6.18
N ASN A 55 -3.13 -9.76 7.30
CA ASN A 55 -2.85 -8.47 7.94
C ASN A 55 -1.96 -7.61 7.04
N GLU A 56 -0.93 -8.19 6.42
CA GLU A 56 -0.08 -7.48 5.46
C GLU A 56 -0.89 -7.02 4.23
N GLN A 57 -1.80 -7.85 3.73
CA GLN A 57 -2.71 -7.48 2.64
C GLN A 57 -3.59 -6.29 3.04
N ALA A 58 -4.21 -6.35 4.22
CA ALA A 58 -5.05 -5.26 4.72
C ALA A 58 -4.26 -3.95 4.88
N PHE A 59 -3.02 -4.02 5.33
CA PHE A 59 -2.13 -2.86 5.46
C PHE A 59 -1.80 -2.25 4.09
N VAL A 60 -1.37 -3.07 3.13
CA VAL A 60 -1.04 -2.62 1.77
C VAL A 60 -2.25 -1.97 1.10
N GLU A 61 -3.43 -2.61 1.16
CA GLU A 61 -4.65 -2.05 0.59
C GLU A 61 -5.14 -0.78 1.32
N GLY A 62 -4.94 -0.72 2.64
CA GLY A 62 -5.19 0.47 3.44
C GLY A 62 -4.34 1.65 2.98
N ARG A 63 -3.03 1.43 2.84
CA ARG A 63 -2.08 2.46 2.40
C ARG A 63 -2.34 2.92 0.98
N ILE A 64 -2.66 2.00 0.06
CA ILE A 64 -3.02 2.36 -1.31
C ILE A 64 -4.23 3.30 -1.33
N ARG A 65 -5.31 2.96 -0.61
CA ARG A 65 -6.49 3.83 -0.54
C ARG A 65 -6.19 5.21 0.06
N GLU A 66 -5.37 5.25 1.11
CA GLU A 66 -4.94 6.51 1.72
C GLU A 66 -4.20 7.39 0.71
N LEU A 67 -3.22 6.82 0.00
CA LEU A 67 -2.44 7.53 -1.01
C LEU A 67 -3.32 8.00 -2.18
N GLU A 68 -4.25 7.17 -2.66
CA GLU A 68 -5.21 7.55 -3.70
C GLU A 68 -6.07 8.75 -3.28
N ILE A 69 -6.52 8.77 -2.02
CA ILE A 69 -7.28 9.90 -1.46
C ILE A 69 -6.41 11.15 -1.39
N ILE A 70 -5.18 11.04 -0.88
CA ILE A 70 -4.24 12.17 -0.76
C ILE A 70 -3.92 12.76 -2.15
N LEU A 71 -3.54 11.90 -3.09
CA LEU A 71 -3.11 12.31 -4.43
C LEU A 71 -4.28 12.87 -5.26
N SER A 72 -5.50 12.34 -5.09
CA SER A 72 -6.68 12.85 -5.80
C SER A 72 -7.14 14.24 -5.35
N SER A 73 -6.78 14.68 -4.13
CA SER A 73 -7.07 16.03 -3.63
C SER A 73 -5.84 16.93 -3.52
N ALA A 74 -4.70 16.49 -4.05
CA ALA A 74 -3.43 17.21 -3.98
C ALA A 74 -3.43 18.49 -4.83
N ILE A 75 -2.93 19.57 -4.23
CA ILE A 75 -2.61 20.83 -4.90
C ILE A 75 -1.10 21.05 -4.73
N ILE A 76 -0.39 21.10 -5.85
CA ILE A 76 1.06 21.34 -5.86
C ILE A 76 1.32 22.81 -5.55
N ILE A 77 2.12 23.05 -4.52
CA ILE A 77 2.62 24.38 -4.14
C ILE A 77 4.13 24.45 -4.36
N ASP A 78 4.59 25.61 -4.78
CA ASP A 78 6.00 25.87 -5.03
C ASP A 78 6.70 26.23 -3.72
N GLU A 79 7.84 25.59 -3.46
CA GLU A 79 8.65 25.80 -2.26
C GLU A 79 9.30 27.21 -2.25
N ASN A 80 9.24 27.91 -3.38
CA ASN A 80 9.84 29.23 -3.62
C ASN A 80 8.88 30.42 -3.46
N THR A 81 7.66 30.21 -2.97
CA THR A 81 6.74 31.34 -2.75
C THR A 81 7.11 32.05 -1.44
N THR A 82 8.06 32.99 -1.53
CA THR A 82 8.32 34.02 -0.50
C THR A 82 7.23 35.08 -0.52
#